data_AF-A0A3S4UPA3-F1
#
_entry.id   AF-A0A3S4UPA3-F1
#
_cell.length_a   1.000
_cell.length_b   1.000
_cell.length_c   1.000
_cell.angle_alpha   90.00
_cell.angle_beta   90.00
_cell.angle_gamma   90.00
#
_symmetry.space_group_name_H-M   'P 1'
#
loop_
_entity.id
_entity.type
_entity.pdbx_description
1 polymer ?
#
loop_
_entity_poly.entity_id
_entity_poly.type
_entity_poly.pdbx_seq_one_letter_code
_entity_poly.pdbx_strand_id
1 'polypeptide(L)'
;MVVILDDDDRFAENKCERLAEEINKHPDINFIYHPAKCEMVNEGFTYVTKPILPQEISVERILLANKIGGMPMVVVKKDLFLKIGGLSTALRSLEDYDFC
;
A
#
# COMPACT_ATOMS: atom_id res chain seq x y z
N MET A 1 7.27 -7.25 -9.44
CA MET A 1 6.39 -6.53 -8.50
C MET A 1 6.57 -5.04 -8.72
N VAL A 2 5.59 -4.24 -8.31
CA VAL A 2 5.68 -2.79 -8.23
C VAL A 2 5.53 -2.41 -6.75
N VAL A 3 6.47 -1.63 -6.25
CA VAL A 3 6.44 -0.99 -4.92
C VAL A 3 6.48 0.51 -5.16
N ILE A 4 5.67 1.26 -4.41
CA ILE A 4 5.55 2.72 -4.56
C ILE A 4 6.15 3.35 -3.31
N LEU A 5 6.82 4.49 -3.47
CA LEU A 5 7.48 5.22 -2.40
C LEU A 5 7.27 6.71 -2.64
N ASP A 6 6.65 7.37 -1.66
CA ASP A 6 6.53 8.83 -1.65
C ASP A 6 7.88 9.46 -1.27
N ASP A 7 8.08 10.72 -1.63
CA ASP A 7 9.38 11.39 -1.54
C ASP A 7 9.81 11.72 -0.10
N ASP A 8 8.85 11.82 0.82
CA ASP A 8 9.07 12.03 2.26
C ASP A 8 9.16 10.73 3.07
N ASP A 9 8.99 9.57 2.42
CA ASP A 9 8.97 8.26 3.07
C ASP A 9 10.27 7.46 2.92
N ARG A 10 10.39 6.39 3.73
CA ARG A 10 11.50 5.42 3.65
C ARG A 10 10.99 4.00 3.78
N PHE A 11 11.57 3.10 3.00
CA PHE A 11 11.40 1.66 3.22
C PHE A 11 12.25 1.18 4.40
N ALA A 12 11.71 0.22 5.15
CA ALA A 12 12.52 -0.60 6.03
C ALA A 12 13.57 -1.38 5.22
N GLU A 13 14.75 -1.58 5.79
CA GLU A 13 15.92 -2.18 5.11
C GLU A 13 15.59 -3.53 4.46
N ASN A 14 14.77 -4.34 5.10
CA ASN A 14 14.39 -5.68 4.65
C ASN A 14 13.04 -5.75 3.92
N LYS A 15 12.40 -4.62 3.60
CA LYS A 15 11.06 -4.60 3.01
C LYS A 15 10.99 -5.41 1.71
N CYS A 16 11.87 -5.13 0.76
CA CYS A 16 11.86 -5.79 -0.54
C CYS A 16 12.12 -7.29 -0.44
N GLU A 17 13.03 -7.71 0.44
CA GLU A 17 13.33 -9.12 0.71
C GLU A 17 12.08 -9.85 1.23
N ARG A 18 11.46 -9.31 2.29
CA ARG A 18 10.25 -9.91 2.89
C ARG A 18 9.09 -10.00 1.91
N LEU A 19 8.88 -8.96 1.08
CA LEU A 19 7.83 -8.97 0.07
C LEU A 19 8.09 -10.00 -1.03
N ALA A 20 9.35 -10.14 -1.47
CA ALA A 20 9.72 -11.15 -2.45
C ALA A 20 9.48 -12.56 -1.92
N GLU A 21 9.84 -12.84 -0.66
CA GLU A 21 9.55 -14.11 -0.01
C GLU A 21 8.04 -14.41 0.05
N GLU A 22 7.23 -13.43 0.47
CA GLU A 22 5.79 -13.60 0.63
C GLU A 22 5.11 -13.91 -0.71
N ILE A 23 5.46 -13.16 -1.76
CA ILE A 23 4.91 -13.38 -3.11
C ILE A 23 5.33 -14.75 -3.67
N ASN A 24 6.56 -15.19 -3.42
CA ASN A 24 7.04 -16.49 -3.88
C ASN A 24 6.34 -17.66 -3.15
N LYS A 25 6.00 -17.48 -1.86
CA LYS A 25 5.23 -18.46 -1.07
C LYS A 25 3.76 -18.53 -1.51
N HIS A 26 3.21 -17.44 -2.01
CA HIS A 26 1.80 -17.29 -2.36
C HIS A 26 1.63 -16.85 -3.82
N PRO A 27 1.80 -17.74 -4.81
CA PRO A 27 1.79 -17.38 -6.22
C PRO A 27 0.44 -16.87 -6.73
N ASP A 28 -0.64 -17.02 -5.96
CA ASP A 28 -2.00 -16.57 -6.25
C ASP A 28 -2.29 -15.12 -5.80
N ILE A 29 -1.50 -14.54 -4.89
CA ILE A 29 -1.74 -13.16 -4.42
C ILE A 29 -1.30 -12.14 -5.47
N ASN A 30 -2.11 -11.12 -5.73
CA ASN A 30 -1.75 -10.05 -6.68
C ASN A 30 -1.51 -8.70 -6.00
N PHE A 31 -1.84 -8.60 -4.71
CA PHE A 31 -1.85 -7.38 -3.94
C PHE A 31 -1.48 -7.70 -2.49
N ILE A 32 -0.59 -6.91 -1.89
CA ILE A 32 -0.23 -6.96 -0.48
C ILE A 32 -0.35 -5.55 0.06
N TYR A 33 -0.96 -5.42 1.23
CA TYR A 33 -0.91 -4.21 2.03
C TYR A 33 -0.32 -4.55 3.41
N HIS A 34 0.45 -3.63 3.98
CA HIS A 34 1.12 -3.88 5.26
C HIS A 34 1.15 -2.61 6.15
N PRO A 35 1.39 -2.75 7.46
CA PRO A 35 1.56 -1.61 8.36
C PRO A 35 2.69 -0.66 7.92
N ALA A 36 2.57 0.61 8.25
CA ALA A 36 3.63 1.62 8.21
C ALA A 36 3.88 2.15 9.62
N LYS A 37 5.13 2.52 9.89
CA LYS A 37 5.50 3.31 11.06
C LYS A 37 5.52 4.77 10.63
N CYS A 38 4.63 5.57 11.20
CA CYS A 38 4.51 6.99 10.90
C CYS A 38 5.18 7.80 12.01
N GLU A 39 6.17 8.61 11.64
CA GLU A 39 6.91 9.49 12.55
C GLU A 39 6.52 10.93 12.27
N MET A 40 5.58 11.45 13.07
CA MET A 40 5.07 12.82 12.97
C MET A 40 6.02 13.76 13.70
N VAL A 41 7.14 14.10 13.05
CA VAL A 41 8.27 14.81 13.65
C VAL A 41 7.86 16.17 14.23
N ASN A 42 7.01 16.92 13.52
CA ASN A 42 6.58 18.25 13.95
C ASN A 42 5.58 18.19 15.11
N GLU A 43 4.78 17.14 15.17
CA GLU A 43 3.74 16.90 16.18
C GLU A 43 4.26 16.13 17.39
N GLY A 44 5.48 15.57 17.31
CA GLY A 44 6.17 14.91 18.40
C GLY A 44 5.60 13.54 18.76
N PHE A 45 4.94 12.83 17.84
CA PHE A 45 4.40 11.50 18.09
C PHE A 45 4.73 10.48 17.00
N THR A 46 4.64 9.21 17.36
CA THR A 46 4.89 8.08 16.46
C THR A 46 3.79 7.04 16.65
N TYR A 47 3.33 6.44 15.56
CA TYR A 47 2.38 5.35 15.60
C TYR A 47 2.65 4.34 14.49
N VAL A 48 2.05 3.16 14.63
CA VAL A 48 2.06 2.13 13.59
C VAL A 48 0.63 1.95 13.10
N THR A 49 0.43 2.02 11.77
CA THR A 49 -0.88 1.80 11.17
C THR A 49 -1.33 0.37 11.42
N LYS A 50 -2.64 0.18 11.60
CA LYS A 50 -3.23 -1.14 11.86
C LYS A 50 -4.00 -1.56 10.62
N PRO A 51 -3.57 -2.64 9.93
CA PRO A 51 -4.35 -3.31 8.91
C PRO A 51 -5.78 -3.54 9.37
N ILE A 52 -6.74 -3.32 8.46
CA ILE A 52 -8.14 -3.66 8.74
C ILE A 52 -8.30 -5.16 8.92
N LEU A 53 -9.24 -5.54 9.78
CA LEU A 53 -9.51 -6.95 9.99
C LEU A 53 -10.08 -7.57 8.70
N PRO A 54 -9.77 -8.83 8.37
CA PRO A 54 -10.23 -9.44 7.11
C PRO A 54 -11.74 -9.34 6.87
N GLN A 55 -12.55 -9.46 7.91
CA GLN A 55 -14.01 -9.32 7.85
C GLN A 55 -14.51 -7.89 7.57
N GLU A 56 -13.65 -6.89 7.70
CA GLU A 56 -13.95 -5.48 7.38
C GLU A 56 -13.51 -5.09 5.97
N ILE A 57 -12.87 -6.01 5.23
CA ILE A 57 -12.48 -5.77 3.84
C ILE A 57 -13.73 -5.90 2.96
N SER A 58 -14.26 -4.77 2.54
CA SER A 58 -15.31 -4.68 1.52
C SER A 58 -15.09 -3.47 0.64
N VAL A 59 -15.53 -3.55 -0.63
CA VAL A 59 -15.43 -2.43 -1.59
C VAL A 59 -16.05 -1.16 -1.00
N GLU A 60 -17.22 -1.27 -0.38
CA GLU A 60 -17.88 -0.13 0.27
C GLU A 60 -17.02 0.51 1.36
N ARG A 61 -16.38 -0.29 2.23
CA ARG A 61 -15.55 0.23 3.32
C ARG A 61 -14.26 0.87 2.84
N ILE A 62 -13.68 0.30 1.78
CA ILE A 62 -12.50 0.83 1.10
C ILE A 62 -12.83 2.20 0.47
N LEU A 63 -13.97 2.29 -0.23
CA LEU A 63 -14.47 3.52 -0.86
C LEU A 63 -15.04 4.56 0.11
N LEU A 64 -15.18 4.24 1.39
CA LEU A 64 -15.60 5.20 2.41
C LEU A 64 -14.41 5.72 3.22
N ALA A 65 -13.38 4.89 3.37
CA ALA A 65 -12.20 5.23 4.13
C ALA A 65 -11.00 4.52 3.49
N ASN A 66 -9.98 5.30 3.12
CA ASN A 66 -8.73 4.82 2.54
C ASN A 66 -7.90 4.02 3.56
N LYS A 67 -8.44 2.88 4.01
CA LYS A 67 -7.91 2.09 5.13
C LYS A 67 -6.88 1.06 4.69
N ILE A 68 -6.76 0.84 3.39
CA ILE A 68 -5.76 -0.03 2.78
C ILE A 68 -4.60 0.75 2.13
N GLY A 69 -4.76 2.06 1.90
CA GLY A 69 -3.87 2.82 1.04
C GLY A 69 -3.24 4.03 1.73
N GLY A 70 -1.92 3.94 1.90
CA GLY A 70 -0.99 5.00 1.57
C GLY A 70 0.02 4.37 0.61
N MET A 71 0.56 5.13 -0.35
CA MET A 71 1.39 4.55 -1.42
C MET A 71 2.53 3.63 -0.95
N PRO A 72 3.27 3.95 0.13
CA PRO A 72 4.34 3.07 0.61
C PRO A 72 3.84 1.80 1.30
N MET A 73 2.55 1.63 1.54
CA MET A 73 2.02 0.43 2.20
C MET A 73 1.61 -0.67 1.20
N VAL A 74 1.48 -0.33 -0.08
CA VAL A 74 0.89 -1.19 -1.10
C VAL A 74 1.95 -1.80 -2.01
N VAL A 75 1.75 -3.06 -2.34
CA VAL A 75 2.59 -3.83 -3.27
C VAL A 75 1.68 -4.60 -4.20
N VAL A 76 1.95 -4.48 -5.50
CA VAL A 76 1.11 -5.07 -6.53
C VAL A 76 1.96 -5.87 -7.52
N LYS A 77 1.43 -6.99 -8.01
CA LYS A 77 2.07 -7.70 -9.12
C LYS A 77 2.05 -6.83 -10.37
N LYS A 78 3.17 -6.84 -11.11
CA LYS A 78 3.36 -5.98 -12.29
C LYS A 78 2.25 -6.20 -13.31
N ASP A 79 1.85 -7.45 -13.54
CA ASP A 79 0.82 -7.78 -14.53
C ASP A 79 -0.55 -7.22 -14.13
N LEU A 80 -0.91 -7.25 -12.84
CA LEU A 80 -2.14 -6.62 -12.37
C LEU A 80 -2.06 -5.10 -12.51
N PHE A 81 -0.95 -4.47 -12.11
CA PHE A 81 -0.74 -3.02 -12.23
C PHE A 81 -0.92 -2.53 -13.68
N LEU A 82 -0.32 -3.23 -14.63
CA LEU A 82 -0.45 -2.91 -16.05
C LEU A 82 -1.86 -3.18 -16.57
N LYS A 83 -2.52 -4.25 -16.10
CA LYS A 83 -3.88 -4.61 -16.51
C LYS A 83 -4.91 -3.54 -16.12
N ILE A 84 -4.72 -2.87 -14.97
CA ILE A 84 -5.63 -1.82 -14.49
C ILE A 84 -5.23 -0.41 -14.96
N GLY A 85 -4.14 -0.27 -15.72
CA GLY A 85 -3.70 1.02 -16.28
C GLY A 85 -2.75 1.84 -15.42
N GLY A 86 -2.31 1.30 -14.28
CA GLY A 86 -1.41 1.98 -13.34
C GLY A 86 -2.10 3.09 -12.54
N LEU A 87 -1.32 4.08 -12.08
CA LEU A 87 -1.84 5.25 -11.38
C LEU A 87 -2.42 6.27 -12.35
N SER A 88 -3.55 6.88 -12.00
CA SER A 88 -4.17 7.94 -12.79
C SER A 88 -3.27 9.18 -12.88
N THR A 89 -3.04 9.66 -14.10
CA THR A 89 -2.29 10.91 -14.36
C THR A 89 -3.20 12.15 -14.43
N ALA A 90 -4.52 11.95 -14.31
CA ALA A 90 -5.51 13.02 -14.30
C ALA A 90 -5.71 13.62 -12.90
N LEU A 91 -5.28 12.90 -11.86
CA LEU A 91 -5.36 13.33 -10.47
C LEU A 91 -4.14 14.17 -10.11
N ARG A 92 -4.33 15.10 -9.17
CA ARG A 92 -3.25 15.92 -8.58
C ARG A 92 -2.87 15.45 -7.17
N SER A 93 -3.65 14.54 -6.62
CA SER A 93 -3.60 14.01 -5.26
C SER A 93 -4.60 12.85 -5.16
N LEU A 94 -4.45 12.00 -4.13
CA LEU A 94 -5.34 10.86 -3.85
C LEU A 94 -5.28 9.76 -4.92
N GLU A 95 -4.16 9.66 -5.63
CA GLU A 95 -3.88 8.59 -6.59
C GLU A 95 -3.92 7.20 -5.92
N ASP A 96 -3.59 7.14 -4.63
CA ASP A 96 -3.63 5.93 -3.81
C ASP A 96 -5.05 5.46 -3.55
N TYR A 97 -5.95 6.42 -3.32
CA TYR A 97 -7.38 6.19 -3.15
C TYR A 97 -8.01 5.65 -4.43
N ASP A 98 -7.71 6.25 -5.59
CA ASP A 98 -8.25 5.83 -6.89
C ASP A 98 -7.74 4.44 -7.31
N PHE A 99 -6.49 4.13 -6.93
CA PHE A 99 -5.85 2.86 -7.25
C PHE A 99 -6.34 1.67 -6.40
N CYS A 100 -6.69 1.90 -5.13
CA CYS A 100 -7.02 0.84 -4.15
C CYS A 100 -8.51 0.45 -4.15
#